data_AF-A0A1I1AGQ6-F1
#
_entry.id   AF-A0A1I1AGQ6-F1
#
_cell.length_a   1.000
_cell.length_b   1.000
_cell.length_c   1.000
_cell.angle_alpha   90.00
_cell.angle_beta   90.00
_cell.angle_gamma   90.00
#
_symmetry.space_group_name_H-M   'P 1'
#
loop_
_entity.id
_entity.type
_entity.pdbx_description
1 polymer ?
#
loop_
_entity_poly.entity_id
_entity_poly.type
_entity_poly.pdbx_seq_one_letter_code
_entity_poly.pdbx_strand_id
1 'polypeptide(L)'
;MPDENYADIIAFASDFSGNDTAIVEKVREMAANPPSDVETVGFYGAEDYPPRDRLFLATVSLLDNTKKLYSIEDKYTSEIFLIWQEDGVLNEDGLPPAAKAVFRPMLVGEQPPGPIERYHDLVWEKYAEATKELEHYMADRGRVLLSIDATDGDTMLFALVSSEIATRWRDRAFSEHEGYRAGVRSPMWDRFWIYLNYSTRGLMAGEDRKGLPPGTQERVNSIPWANGAP
;
A
#
# COMPACT_ATOMS: atom_id res chain seq x y z
N MET A 1 -16.49 30.81 -1.63
CA MET A 1 -15.72 29.65 -1.16
C MET A 1 -15.22 28.96 -2.41
N PRO A 2 -13.94 28.59 -2.52
CA PRO A 2 -13.47 27.99 -3.76
C PRO A 2 -14.25 26.69 -3.97
N ASP A 3 -14.80 26.51 -5.17
CA ASP A 3 -15.32 25.24 -5.65
C ASP A 3 -14.16 24.24 -5.62
N GLU A 4 -13.98 23.54 -4.50
CA GLU A 4 -13.03 22.43 -4.39
C GLU A 4 -13.56 21.31 -5.28
N ASN A 5 -13.08 21.28 -6.52
CA ASN A 5 -13.44 20.25 -7.46
C ASN A 5 -12.77 18.92 -7.04
N TYR A 6 -13.50 18.06 -6.32
CA TYR A 6 -13.08 16.73 -5.89
C TYR A 6 -13.10 15.67 -7.02
N ALA A 7 -13.10 16.10 -8.30
CA ALA A 7 -13.15 15.20 -9.45
C ALA A 7 -12.00 14.17 -9.47
N ASP A 8 -10.84 14.54 -8.93
CA ASP A 8 -9.69 13.64 -8.84
C ASP A 8 -9.90 12.52 -7.81
N ILE A 9 -10.45 12.81 -6.62
CA ILE A 9 -10.80 11.79 -5.62
C ILE A 9 -11.92 10.88 -6.14
N ILE A 10 -12.91 11.44 -6.86
CA ILE A 10 -13.97 10.65 -7.51
C ILE A 10 -13.39 9.74 -8.61
N ALA A 11 -12.48 10.26 -9.43
CA ALA A 11 -11.82 9.47 -10.48
C ALA A 11 -10.93 8.37 -9.88
N PHE A 12 -10.22 8.66 -8.79
CA PHE A 12 -9.48 7.68 -8.01
C PHE A 12 -10.39 6.55 -7.52
N ALA A 13 -11.52 6.87 -6.90
CA ALA A 13 -12.49 5.88 -6.47
C ALA A 13 -13.02 5.03 -7.64
N SER A 14 -13.28 5.66 -8.79
CA SER A 14 -13.72 4.97 -10.01
C SER A 14 -12.68 3.96 -10.48
N ASP A 15 -11.42 4.37 -10.64
CA ASP A 15 -10.37 3.49 -11.15
C ASP A 15 -10.08 2.34 -10.17
N PHE A 16 -9.95 2.62 -8.87
CA PHE A 16 -9.56 1.61 -7.87
C PHE A 16 -10.71 0.66 -7.50
N SER A 17 -11.96 1.05 -7.75
CA SER A 17 -13.11 0.16 -7.55
C SER A 17 -13.44 -0.73 -8.75
N GLY A 18 -12.84 -0.44 -9.92
CA GLY A 18 -13.21 -1.07 -11.20
C GLY A 18 -14.50 -0.47 -11.80
N ASN A 19 -14.71 0.83 -11.64
CA ASN A 19 -15.92 1.57 -12.00
C ASN A 19 -17.18 1.06 -11.29
N ASP A 20 -17.05 0.69 -10.03
CA ASP A 20 -18.19 0.27 -9.20
C ASP A 20 -19.12 1.46 -8.95
N THR A 21 -20.30 1.45 -9.57
CA THR A 21 -21.21 2.60 -9.57
C THR A 21 -21.67 2.97 -8.16
N ALA A 22 -21.85 1.99 -7.28
CA ALA A 22 -22.29 2.25 -5.90
C ALA A 22 -21.21 2.96 -5.10
N ILE A 23 -19.94 2.56 -5.26
CA ILE A 23 -18.81 3.23 -4.62
C ILE A 23 -18.64 4.65 -5.16
N VAL A 24 -18.68 4.82 -6.49
CA VAL A 24 -18.51 6.14 -7.12
C VAL A 24 -19.63 7.10 -6.73
N GLU A 25 -20.88 6.65 -6.70
CA GLU A 25 -22.01 7.45 -6.20
C GLU A 25 -21.82 7.84 -4.74
N LYS A 26 -21.38 6.90 -3.89
CA LYS A 26 -21.13 7.20 -2.48
C LYS A 26 -20.04 8.26 -2.30
N VAL A 27 -18.96 8.20 -3.09
CA VAL A 27 -17.90 9.21 -3.04
C VAL A 27 -18.39 10.56 -3.54
N ARG A 28 -19.29 10.62 -4.54
CA ARG A 28 -19.94 11.87 -4.97
C ARG A 28 -20.81 12.47 -3.87
N GLU A 29 -21.54 11.66 -3.12
CA GLU A 29 -22.31 12.11 -1.95
C GLU A 29 -21.38 12.71 -0.88
N MET A 30 -20.29 12.00 -0.55
CA MET A 30 -19.29 12.49 0.40
C MET A 30 -18.59 13.75 -0.11
N ALA A 31 -18.35 13.87 -1.40
CA ALA A 31 -17.76 15.07 -2.01
C ALA A 31 -18.69 16.29 -1.90
N ALA A 32 -20.01 16.09 -1.96
CA ALA A 32 -20.98 17.16 -1.77
C ALA A 32 -21.08 17.60 -0.29
N ASN A 33 -20.77 16.70 0.65
CA ASN A 33 -20.77 16.97 2.09
C ASN A 33 -19.68 16.14 2.80
N PRO A 34 -18.42 16.63 2.84
CA PRO A 34 -17.30 15.86 3.37
C PRO A 34 -17.50 15.41 4.83
N PRO A 35 -17.36 14.10 5.13
CA PRO A 35 -17.73 13.52 6.42
C PRO A 35 -16.83 14.03 7.54
N SER A 36 -17.41 14.39 8.68
CA SER A 36 -16.71 14.91 9.87
C SER A 36 -16.77 13.98 11.08
N ASP A 37 -17.48 12.87 10.98
CA ASP A 37 -17.52 11.83 12.02
C ASP A 37 -16.40 10.80 11.80
N VAL A 38 -15.88 10.27 12.90
CA VAL A 38 -14.73 9.36 12.89
C VAL A 38 -15.05 8.05 12.18
N GLU A 39 -16.28 7.55 12.32
CA GLU A 39 -16.70 6.29 11.73
C GLU A 39 -16.70 6.34 10.21
N THR A 40 -17.16 7.45 9.61
CA THR A 40 -17.17 7.62 8.16
C THR A 40 -15.81 7.99 7.59
N VAL A 41 -15.01 8.81 8.32
CA VAL A 41 -13.63 9.09 7.90
C VAL A 41 -12.79 7.82 7.96
N GLY A 42 -12.95 7.01 9.00
CA GLY A 42 -12.27 5.73 9.22
C GLY A 42 -10.84 5.84 9.77
N PHE A 43 -10.41 7.04 10.15
CA PHE A 43 -9.10 7.30 10.75
C PHE A 43 -9.27 8.13 12.03
N TYR A 44 -8.92 7.54 13.17
CA TYR A 44 -9.01 8.20 14.48
C TYR A 44 -8.13 9.46 14.53
N GLY A 45 -8.68 10.59 14.98
CA GLY A 45 -7.97 11.86 15.07
C GLY A 45 -7.97 12.71 13.80
N ALA A 46 -8.59 12.23 12.72
CA ALA A 46 -8.71 12.96 11.45
C ALA A 46 -10.02 13.78 11.31
N GLU A 47 -10.86 13.83 12.34
CA GLU A 47 -12.18 14.49 12.33
C GLU A 47 -12.08 16.01 12.12
N ASP A 48 -10.98 16.60 12.59
CA ASP A 48 -10.69 18.03 12.46
C ASP A 48 -9.79 18.37 11.25
N TYR A 49 -9.47 17.38 10.42
CA TYR A 49 -8.65 17.62 9.22
C TYR A 49 -9.43 18.45 8.17
N PRO A 50 -8.71 19.13 7.25
CA PRO A 50 -9.32 19.81 6.12
C PRO A 50 -10.34 18.92 5.38
N PRO A 51 -11.44 19.47 4.83
CA PRO A 51 -12.49 18.69 4.18
C PRO A 51 -11.98 17.75 3.07
N ARG A 52 -11.01 18.19 2.27
CA ARG A 52 -10.38 17.38 1.22
C ARG A 52 -9.64 16.17 1.78
N ASP A 53 -8.93 16.35 2.89
CA ASP A 53 -8.19 15.27 3.54
C ASP A 53 -9.16 14.23 4.12
N ARG A 54 -10.21 14.69 4.82
CA ARG A 54 -11.28 13.81 5.31
C ARG A 54 -11.98 13.06 4.19
N LEU A 55 -12.25 13.71 3.06
CA LEU A 55 -12.85 13.07 1.89
C LEU A 55 -11.94 11.99 1.29
N PHE A 56 -10.64 12.27 1.16
CA PHE A 56 -9.68 11.29 0.69
C PHE A 56 -9.63 10.08 1.62
N LEU A 57 -9.50 10.30 2.92
CA LEU A 57 -9.46 9.24 3.93
C LEU A 57 -10.75 8.41 3.94
N ALA A 58 -11.92 9.06 3.93
CA ALA A 58 -13.21 8.37 3.84
C ALA A 58 -13.34 7.53 2.54
N THR A 59 -12.77 8.02 1.44
CA THR A 59 -12.74 7.28 0.16
C THR A 59 -11.86 6.04 0.27
N VAL A 60 -10.69 6.15 0.91
CA VAL A 60 -9.80 5.01 1.19
C VAL A 60 -10.49 3.99 2.09
N SER A 61 -11.11 4.43 3.19
CA SER A 61 -11.88 3.58 4.10
C SER A 61 -13.02 2.86 3.38
N LEU A 62 -13.72 3.53 2.48
CA LEU A 62 -14.78 2.91 1.67
C LEU A 62 -14.22 1.83 0.73
N LEU A 63 -13.11 2.09 0.05
CA LEU A 63 -12.46 1.12 -0.85
C LEU A 63 -11.95 -0.10 -0.07
N ASP A 64 -11.38 0.10 1.12
CA ASP A 64 -10.91 -0.98 1.99
C ASP A 64 -12.08 -1.83 2.51
N ASN A 65 -13.11 -1.20 3.08
CA ASN A 65 -14.32 -1.88 3.58
C ASN A 65 -15.07 -2.67 2.50
N THR A 66 -14.92 -2.29 1.24
CA THR A 66 -15.49 -2.99 0.07
C THR A 66 -14.51 -3.96 -0.59
N LYS A 67 -13.39 -4.26 0.06
CA LYS A 67 -12.35 -5.22 -0.37
C LYS A 67 -11.75 -4.88 -1.75
N LYS A 68 -11.65 -3.59 -2.07
CA LYS A 68 -10.96 -3.10 -3.28
C LYS A 68 -9.48 -2.82 -3.01
N LEU A 69 -9.09 -2.72 -1.75
CA LEU A 69 -7.71 -2.61 -1.28
C LEU A 69 -7.35 -3.84 -0.44
N TYR A 70 -6.05 -4.06 -0.28
CA TYR A 70 -5.49 -4.97 0.71
C TYR A 70 -4.95 -4.13 1.86
N SER A 71 -5.61 -4.16 3.01
CA SER A 71 -5.11 -3.58 4.25
C SER A 71 -4.38 -4.61 5.09
N ILE A 72 -3.28 -4.20 5.73
CA ILE A 72 -2.57 -5.04 6.69
C ILE A 72 -1.95 -4.20 7.81
N GLU A 73 -2.31 -4.52 9.05
CA GLU A 73 -1.72 -3.91 10.26
C GLU A 73 -0.29 -4.40 10.47
N ASP A 74 0.55 -3.56 11.07
CA ASP A 74 1.99 -3.77 11.25
C ASP A 74 2.33 -5.14 11.86
N LYS A 75 1.61 -5.58 12.89
CA LYS A 75 1.76 -6.87 13.60
C LYS A 75 1.35 -8.09 12.77
N TYR A 76 0.61 -7.90 11.68
CA TYR A 76 0.15 -8.95 10.77
C TYR A 76 0.78 -8.84 9.38
N THR A 77 1.75 -7.94 9.17
CA THR A 77 2.34 -7.64 7.85
C THR A 77 2.79 -8.88 7.07
N SER A 78 3.31 -9.91 7.73
CA SER A 78 3.69 -11.17 7.05
C SER A 78 2.51 -11.94 6.44
N GLU A 79 1.28 -11.74 6.90
CA GLU A 79 0.07 -12.41 6.41
C GLU A 79 -0.35 -11.90 5.02
N ILE A 80 0.14 -10.74 4.56
CA ILE A 80 -0.17 -10.21 3.22
C ILE A 80 0.20 -11.20 2.11
N PHE A 81 1.26 -11.98 2.33
CA PHE A 81 1.72 -12.98 1.37
C PHE A 81 0.71 -14.12 1.21
N LEU A 82 0.12 -14.58 2.31
CA LEU A 82 -0.94 -15.59 2.29
C LEU A 82 -2.19 -15.03 1.61
N ILE A 83 -2.59 -13.80 1.95
CA ILE A 83 -3.75 -13.14 1.33
C ILE A 83 -3.57 -13.04 -0.19
N TRP A 84 -2.41 -12.59 -0.66
CA TRP A 84 -2.11 -12.54 -2.09
C TRP A 84 -2.04 -13.92 -2.74
N GLN A 85 -1.62 -14.96 -2.02
CA GLN A 85 -1.64 -16.32 -2.53
C GLN A 85 -3.07 -16.87 -2.66
N GLU A 86 -3.93 -16.66 -1.67
CA GLU A 86 -5.34 -17.07 -1.67
C GLU A 86 -6.14 -16.39 -2.80
N ASP A 87 -5.83 -15.12 -3.08
CA ASP A 87 -6.43 -14.36 -4.18
C ASP A 87 -5.82 -14.68 -5.56
N GLY A 88 -4.86 -15.61 -5.62
CA GLY A 88 -4.19 -16.02 -6.85
C GLY A 88 -3.29 -14.95 -7.46
N VAL A 89 -2.90 -13.94 -6.67
CA VAL A 89 -1.91 -12.91 -7.05
C VAL A 89 -0.51 -13.51 -7.04
N LEU A 90 -0.20 -14.33 -6.02
CA LEU A 90 1.08 -15.02 -5.88
C LEU A 90 0.92 -16.53 -6.01
N ASN A 91 1.96 -17.17 -6.53
CA ASN A 91 2.11 -18.62 -6.54
C ASN A 91 3.58 -18.96 -6.23
N GLU A 92 3.79 -19.71 -5.14
CA GLU A 92 5.10 -20.16 -4.65
C GLU A 92 5.99 -20.78 -5.73
N ASP A 93 5.41 -21.62 -6.60
CA ASP A 93 6.14 -22.33 -7.63
C ASP A 93 6.62 -21.41 -8.75
N GLY A 94 5.90 -20.31 -8.97
CA GLY A 94 6.19 -19.34 -10.01
C GLY A 94 7.10 -18.20 -9.57
N LEU A 95 7.40 -18.06 -8.28
CA LEU A 95 8.15 -16.91 -7.79
C LEU A 95 9.57 -16.85 -8.38
N PRO A 96 10.04 -15.66 -8.78
CA PRO A 96 11.41 -15.48 -9.22
C PRO A 96 12.41 -15.73 -8.08
N PRO A 97 13.71 -15.98 -8.39
CA PRO A 97 14.66 -16.54 -7.44
C PRO A 97 14.88 -15.74 -6.15
N ALA A 98 15.09 -14.42 -6.22
CA ALA A 98 15.31 -13.59 -5.03
C ALA A 98 14.02 -13.44 -4.22
N ALA A 99 12.87 -13.22 -4.87
CA ALA A 99 11.56 -13.17 -4.23
C ALA A 99 11.24 -14.49 -3.51
N LYS A 100 11.52 -15.63 -4.15
CA LYS A 100 11.35 -16.95 -3.53
C LYS A 100 12.30 -17.15 -2.35
N ALA A 101 13.56 -16.76 -2.48
CA ALA A 101 14.54 -16.91 -1.40
C ALA A 101 14.19 -16.06 -0.16
N VAL A 102 13.66 -14.86 -0.36
CA VAL A 102 13.34 -13.91 0.73
C VAL A 102 11.94 -14.10 1.30
N PHE A 103 10.93 -14.40 0.48
CA PHE A 103 9.52 -14.35 0.92
C PHE A 103 8.84 -15.72 1.04
N ARG A 104 9.45 -16.80 0.53
CA ARG A 104 8.87 -18.16 0.65
C ARG A 104 8.52 -18.52 2.10
N PRO A 105 9.38 -18.32 3.11
CA PRO A 105 9.05 -18.71 4.49
C PRO A 105 7.70 -18.16 4.98
N MET A 106 7.35 -16.94 4.57
CA MET A 106 6.10 -16.26 4.93
C MET A 106 4.91 -16.78 4.14
N LEU A 107 5.12 -17.13 2.87
CA LEU A 107 4.07 -17.71 2.01
C LEU A 107 3.62 -19.09 2.49
N VAL A 108 4.57 -19.93 2.91
CA VAL A 108 4.27 -21.31 3.33
C VAL A 108 4.11 -21.47 4.84
N GLY A 109 4.33 -20.41 5.62
CA GLY A 109 4.28 -20.46 7.09
C GLY A 109 5.37 -21.34 7.73
N GLU A 110 6.54 -21.41 7.10
CA GLU A 110 7.67 -22.24 7.54
C GLU A 110 8.84 -21.38 8.02
N GLN A 111 9.72 -21.98 8.82
CA GLN A 111 11.02 -21.37 9.14
C GLN A 111 11.96 -21.46 7.94
N PRO A 112 12.85 -20.48 7.74
CA PRO A 112 13.88 -20.56 6.71
C PRO A 112 14.81 -21.77 6.97
N PRO A 113 15.29 -22.45 5.91
CA PRO A 113 16.17 -23.59 6.09
C PRO A 113 17.55 -23.17 6.59
N GLY A 114 18.09 -23.90 7.57
CA GLY A 114 19.43 -23.71 8.09
C GLY A 114 19.52 -22.69 9.22
N PRO A 115 20.74 -22.22 9.56
CA PRO A 115 20.95 -21.22 10.60
C PRO A 115 20.29 -19.89 10.24
N ILE A 116 19.60 -19.28 11.20
CA ILE A 116 18.85 -18.03 11.01
C ILE A 116 19.74 -16.87 10.58
N GLU A 117 21.00 -16.85 11.01
CA GLU A 117 21.96 -15.80 10.67
C GLU A 117 22.24 -15.75 9.17
N ARG A 118 22.30 -16.91 8.50
CA ARG A 118 22.44 -16.97 7.04
C ARG A 118 21.21 -16.45 6.32
N TYR A 119 20.04 -16.65 6.90
CA TYR A 119 18.82 -16.10 6.35
C TYR A 119 18.79 -14.58 6.53
N HIS A 120 19.21 -14.05 7.68
CA HIS A 120 19.38 -12.62 7.87
C HIS A 120 20.34 -12.01 6.84
N ASP A 121 21.50 -12.64 6.60
CA ASP A 121 22.46 -12.26 5.55
C ASP A 121 21.79 -12.18 4.19
N LEU A 122 21.10 -13.27 3.80
CA LEU A 122 20.40 -13.37 2.53
C LEU A 122 19.33 -12.28 2.38
N VAL A 123 18.45 -12.11 3.38
CA VAL A 123 17.39 -11.12 3.35
C VAL A 123 17.99 -9.72 3.20
N TRP A 124 19.00 -9.39 4.00
CA TRP A 124 19.63 -8.07 3.96
C TRP A 124 20.28 -7.76 2.62
N GLU A 125 20.90 -8.75 1.97
CA GLU A 125 21.50 -8.57 0.65
C GLU A 125 20.49 -8.55 -0.50
N LYS A 126 19.40 -9.31 -0.36
CA LYS A 126 18.47 -9.60 -1.47
C LYS A 126 17.13 -8.90 -1.39
N TYR A 127 16.78 -8.25 -0.28
CA TYR A 127 15.46 -7.65 -0.10
C TYR A 127 15.05 -6.70 -1.24
N ALA A 128 15.94 -5.79 -1.64
CA ALA A 128 15.66 -4.84 -2.71
C ALA A 128 15.53 -5.47 -4.11
N GLU A 129 16.19 -6.61 -4.33
CA GLU A 129 16.05 -7.39 -5.57
C GLU A 129 14.75 -8.20 -5.54
N ALA A 130 14.45 -8.82 -4.40
CA ALA A 130 13.25 -9.61 -4.16
C ALA A 130 11.97 -8.78 -4.31
N THR A 131 11.92 -7.54 -3.83
CA THR A 131 10.75 -6.67 -4.00
C THR A 131 10.52 -6.27 -5.45
N LYS A 132 11.59 -5.98 -6.22
CA LYS A 132 11.50 -5.70 -7.66
C LYS A 132 11.03 -6.93 -8.45
N GLU A 133 11.55 -8.10 -8.11
CA GLU A 133 11.10 -9.35 -8.70
C GLU A 133 9.62 -9.62 -8.42
N LEU A 134 9.15 -9.32 -7.20
CA LEU A 134 7.75 -9.45 -6.83
C LEU A 134 6.84 -8.48 -7.62
N GLU A 135 7.24 -7.22 -7.74
CA GLU A 135 6.53 -6.23 -8.57
C GLU A 135 6.44 -6.68 -10.03
N HIS A 136 7.56 -7.13 -10.62
CA HIS A 136 7.58 -7.64 -11.99
C HIS A 136 6.71 -8.90 -12.14
N TYR A 137 6.77 -9.83 -11.18
CA TYR A 137 5.96 -11.03 -11.19
C TYR A 137 4.46 -10.72 -11.25
N MET A 138 4.00 -9.74 -10.47
CA MET A 138 2.62 -9.26 -10.50
C MET A 138 2.30 -8.54 -11.82
N ALA A 139 3.21 -7.68 -12.29
CA ALA A 139 3.02 -6.90 -13.51
C ALA A 139 2.92 -7.77 -14.77
N ASP A 140 3.71 -8.85 -14.87
CA ASP A 140 3.64 -9.85 -15.95
C ASP A 140 2.29 -10.58 -15.99
N ARG A 141 1.53 -10.52 -14.89
CA ARG A 141 0.16 -11.05 -14.78
C ARG A 141 -0.91 -9.96 -14.89
N GLY A 142 -0.53 -8.78 -15.36
CA GLY A 142 -1.44 -7.66 -15.62
C GLY A 142 -1.82 -6.85 -14.39
N ARG A 143 -1.18 -7.06 -13.23
CA ARG A 143 -1.46 -6.32 -11.99
C ARG A 143 -0.23 -5.56 -11.53
N VAL A 144 -0.35 -4.25 -11.40
CA VAL A 144 0.68 -3.38 -10.84
C VAL A 144 0.35 -3.12 -9.38
N LEU A 145 1.31 -3.42 -8.50
CA LEU A 145 1.22 -3.10 -7.08
C LEU A 145 1.46 -1.60 -6.87
N LEU A 146 0.61 -0.99 -6.06
CA LEU A 146 0.76 0.37 -5.54
C LEU A 146 0.49 0.35 -4.03
N SER A 147 0.95 1.38 -3.34
CA SER A 147 0.55 1.64 -1.96
C SER A 147 -0.38 2.86 -1.89
N ILE A 148 -1.36 2.82 -0.99
CA ILE A 148 -2.14 3.99 -0.62
C ILE A 148 -1.56 4.54 0.68
N ASP A 149 -0.99 5.72 0.58
CA ASP A 149 -0.45 6.48 1.68
C ASP A 149 -1.57 7.37 2.25
N ALA A 150 -2.29 6.81 3.22
CA ALA A 150 -3.47 7.41 3.83
C ALA A 150 -3.23 7.83 5.29
N THR A 151 -2.02 8.32 5.61
CA THR A 151 -1.51 8.79 6.93
C THR A 151 -0.57 7.83 7.68
N ASP A 152 0.07 8.34 8.74
CA ASP A 152 0.93 7.62 9.70
C ASP A 152 0.10 6.73 10.64
N GLY A 153 -0.60 5.74 10.09
CA GLY A 153 -1.20 4.64 10.86
C GLY A 153 -0.23 3.46 11.05
N ASP A 154 -0.66 2.42 11.76
CA ASP A 154 -0.01 1.12 11.81
C ASP A 154 -0.41 0.21 10.63
N THR A 155 -1.34 0.65 9.79
CA THR A 155 -1.87 -0.11 8.65
C THR A 155 -1.22 0.32 7.34
N MET A 156 -0.78 -0.66 6.55
CA MET A 156 -0.43 -0.46 5.15
C MET A 156 -1.60 -0.83 4.25
N LEU A 157 -1.82 -0.04 3.21
CA LEU A 157 -2.85 -0.27 2.20
C LEU A 157 -2.16 -0.49 0.85
N PHE A 158 -2.52 -1.59 0.19
CA PHE A 158 -2.04 -1.93 -1.13
C PHE A 158 -3.19 -2.00 -2.12
N ALA A 159 -2.89 -1.67 -3.38
CA ALA A 159 -3.80 -1.85 -4.49
C ALA A 159 -3.12 -2.61 -5.61
N LEU A 160 -3.86 -3.53 -6.23
CA LEU A 160 -3.44 -4.23 -7.44
C LEU A 160 -4.31 -3.78 -8.61
N VAL A 161 -3.74 -2.92 -9.44
CA VAL A 161 -4.47 -2.23 -10.51
C VAL A 161 -3.90 -2.54 -11.88
N SER A 162 -4.57 -2.13 -12.96
CA SER A 162 -4.00 -2.23 -14.31
C SER A 162 -2.81 -1.29 -14.49
N SER A 163 -1.98 -1.54 -15.50
CA SER A 163 -0.86 -0.64 -15.86
C SER A 163 -1.32 0.78 -16.23
N GLU A 164 -2.51 0.91 -16.85
CA GLU A 164 -3.10 2.21 -17.19
C GLU A 164 -3.42 3.01 -15.93
N ILE A 165 -4.09 2.40 -14.95
CA ILE A 165 -4.44 3.02 -13.67
C ILE A 165 -3.16 3.38 -12.91
N ALA A 166 -2.17 2.48 -12.88
CA ALA A 166 -0.89 2.77 -12.23
C ALA A 166 -0.15 3.95 -12.88
N THR A 167 -0.16 4.04 -14.22
CA THR A 167 0.48 5.16 -14.93
C THR A 167 -0.17 6.51 -14.57
N ARG A 168 -1.49 6.50 -14.36
CA ARG A 168 -2.25 7.70 -14.00
C ARG A 168 -1.95 8.18 -12.57
N TRP A 169 -1.95 7.24 -11.61
CA TRP A 169 -2.01 7.59 -10.19
C TRP A 169 -0.72 7.39 -9.41
N ARG A 170 0.26 6.64 -9.92
CA ARG A 170 1.52 6.41 -9.23
C ARG A 170 2.16 7.75 -8.84
N ASP A 171 2.48 7.86 -7.54
CA ASP A 171 3.13 9.01 -6.95
C ASP A 171 2.32 10.32 -7.14
N ARG A 172 1.01 10.25 -6.85
CA ARG A 172 0.07 11.39 -6.89
C ARG A 172 -0.63 11.63 -5.57
N ALA A 173 -0.60 12.88 -5.11
CA ALA A 173 -1.25 13.31 -3.87
C ALA A 173 -2.72 13.68 -4.07
N PHE A 174 -3.53 13.36 -3.07
CA PHE A 174 -4.93 13.78 -2.98
C PHE A 174 -5.21 14.65 -1.76
N SER A 175 -4.35 14.61 -0.74
CA SER A 175 -4.48 15.39 0.49
C SER A 175 -3.13 15.96 0.92
N GLU A 176 -3.17 17.02 1.73
CA GLU A 176 -1.97 17.58 2.35
C GLU A 176 -2.30 18.09 3.76
N HIS A 177 -1.71 17.43 4.76
CA HIS A 177 -1.86 17.79 6.16
C HIS A 177 -0.49 18.07 6.78
N GLU A 178 -0.32 19.23 7.42
CA GLU A 178 0.95 19.64 8.05
C GLU A 178 2.18 19.55 7.13
N GLY A 179 1.98 19.77 5.82
CA GLY A 179 3.04 19.69 4.80
C GLY A 179 3.36 18.28 4.31
N TYR A 180 2.69 17.25 4.84
CA TYR A 180 2.77 15.88 4.34
C TYR A 180 1.67 15.62 3.31
N ARG A 181 2.08 15.18 2.12
CA ARG A 181 1.15 14.83 1.04
C ARG A 181 0.81 13.36 1.06
N ALA A 182 -0.46 13.05 1.26
CA ALA A 182 -0.99 11.69 1.22
C ALA A 182 -1.64 11.40 -0.13
N GLY A 183 -1.63 10.13 -0.56
CA GLY A 183 -2.17 9.71 -1.85
C GLY A 183 -1.68 8.35 -2.32
N VAL A 184 -1.55 8.17 -3.63
CA VAL A 184 -1.08 6.92 -4.23
C VAL A 184 0.43 6.97 -4.41
N ARG A 185 1.12 5.89 -4.05
CA ARG A 185 2.58 5.74 -4.13
C ARG A 185 2.96 4.52 -4.95
N SER A 186 4.17 4.57 -5.51
CA SER A 186 4.93 3.34 -5.76
C SER A 186 4.98 2.49 -4.47
N PRO A 187 5.09 1.15 -4.55
CA PRO A 187 5.07 0.30 -3.35
C PRO A 187 6.06 0.78 -2.28
N MET A 188 5.56 1.03 -1.07
CA MET A 188 6.35 1.57 0.04
C MET A 188 7.15 0.46 0.74
N TRP A 189 8.11 -0.15 0.03
CA TRP A 189 8.91 -1.28 0.54
C TRP A 189 9.81 -0.92 1.73
N ASP A 190 10.16 0.35 1.89
CA ASP A 190 10.84 0.89 3.06
C ASP A 190 9.97 0.75 4.33
N ARG A 191 8.70 1.16 4.25
CA ARG A 191 7.72 1.00 5.34
C ARG A 191 7.40 -0.47 5.57
N PHE A 192 7.20 -1.22 4.50
CA PHE A 192 6.93 -2.65 4.56
C PHE A 192 8.04 -3.40 5.29
N TRP A 193 9.31 -3.05 5.06
CA TRP A 193 10.45 -3.65 5.76
C TRP A 193 10.33 -3.49 7.28
N ILE A 194 10.01 -2.27 7.74
CA ILE A 194 9.89 -1.96 9.17
C ILE A 194 8.79 -2.82 9.79
N TYR A 195 7.61 -2.89 9.16
CA TYR A 195 6.49 -3.66 9.71
C TYR A 195 6.68 -5.16 9.56
N LEU A 196 7.32 -5.63 8.49
CA LEU A 196 7.64 -7.04 8.31
C LEU A 196 8.62 -7.51 9.38
N ASN A 197 9.65 -6.72 9.71
CA ASN A 197 10.58 -7.08 10.78
C ASN A 197 9.89 -7.06 12.16
N TYR A 198 8.95 -6.15 12.37
CA TYR A 198 8.12 -6.09 13.59
C TYR A 198 7.20 -7.31 13.73
N SER A 199 6.35 -7.59 12.73
CA SER A 199 5.42 -8.74 12.75
C SER A 199 6.13 -10.08 12.87
N THR A 200 7.26 -10.26 12.19
CA THR A 200 8.01 -11.52 12.22
C THR A 200 8.93 -11.66 13.43
N ARG A 201 8.95 -10.68 14.34
CA ARG A 201 9.73 -10.68 15.59
C ARG A 201 11.22 -10.96 15.36
N GLY A 202 11.80 -10.30 14.36
CA GLY A 202 13.23 -10.40 14.06
C GLY A 202 13.63 -11.59 13.17
N LEU A 203 12.67 -12.24 12.49
CA LEU A 203 12.99 -13.27 11.48
C LEU A 203 13.73 -12.67 10.27
N MET A 204 13.43 -11.42 9.90
CA MET A 204 13.98 -10.80 8.68
C MET A 204 15.42 -10.35 8.87
N ALA A 205 15.74 -9.82 10.04
CA ALA A 205 17.05 -9.31 10.36
C ALA A 205 17.32 -9.42 11.87
N GLY A 206 18.58 -9.70 12.19
CA GLY A 206 19.06 -9.68 13.56
C GLY A 206 19.01 -8.29 14.20
N GLU A 207 18.95 -8.24 15.52
CA GLU A 207 18.88 -7.00 16.31
C GLU A 207 20.09 -6.06 16.12
N ASP A 208 21.21 -6.60 15.65
CA ASP A 208 22.44 -5.87 15.33
C ASP A 208 22.33 -5.04 14.04
N ARG A 209 21.33 -5.33 13.19
CA ARG A 209 21.09 -4.64 11.93
C ARG A 209 20.00 -3.58 12.09
N LYS A 210 20.39 -2.33 11.85
CA LYS A 210 19.50 -1.17 11.93
C LYS A 210 19.35 -0.50 10.57
N GLY A 211 18.17 0.05 10.32
CA GLY A 211 17.84 0.74 9.08
C GLY A 211 17.28 -0.19 8.01
N LEU A 212 17.47 0.21 6.76
CA LEU A 212 16.93 -0.48 5.58
C LEU A 212 18.01 -1.36 4.92
N PRO A 213 17.63 -2.52 4.35
CA PRO A 213 18.51 -3.31 3.50
C PRO A 213 19.06 -2.47 2.33
N PRO A 214 20.34 -2.64 1.94
CA PRO A 214 20.94 -1.90 0.83
C PRO A 214 20.11 -1.95 -0.46
N GLY A 215 19.96 -0.80 -1.11
CA GLY A 215 19.21 -0.67 -2.36
C GLY A 215 17.70 -0.61 -2.22
N THR A 216 17.16 -0.67 -0.99
CA THR A 216 15.74 -0.41 -0.71
C THR A 216 15.43 1.03 -1.09
N GLN A 217 14.42 1.22 -1.95
CA GLN A 217 13.99 2.56 -2.33
C GLN A 217 13.19 3.19 -1.19
N GLU A 218 13.69 4.31 -0.68
CA GLU A 218 12.96 5.13 0.29
C GLU A 218 11.87 5.94 -0.39
N ARG A 219 10.74 6.10 0.30
CA ARG A 219 9.66 6.95 -0.18
C ARG A 219 10.10 8.42 -0.21
N VAL A 220 9.67 9.14 -1.24
CA VAL A 220 9.89 10.58 -1.31
C VAL A 220 8.78 11.27 -0.52
N ASN A 221 9.16 12.11 0.45
CA ASN A 221 8.20 12.80 1.32
C ASN A 221 7.20 13.68 0.55
N SER A 222 7.62 14.24 -0.59
CA SER A 222 6.76 15.08 -1.44
C SER A 222 6.53 14.41 -2.79
N ILE A 223 5.26 14.28 -3.16
CA ILE A 223 4.81 13.89 -4.49
C ILE A 223 3.97 15.01 -5.12
N PRO A 224 3.91 15.08 -6.45
CA PRO A 224 3.04 16.04 -7.13
C PRO A 224 1.56 15.74 -6.83
N TRP A 225 0.73 16.78 -6.87
CA TRP A 225 -0.72 16.62 -6.81
C TRP A 225 -1.25 15.79 -7.97
N ALA A 226 -2.33 15.05 -7.71
CA ALA A 226 -3.21 14.57 -8.77
C ALA A 226 -3.72 15.80 -9.54
N ASN A 227 -3.44 15.84 -10.83
CA ASN A 227 -4.11 16.82 -11.68
C ASN A 227 -5.52 16.30 -11.94
N GLY A 228 -6.54 17.16 -11.85
CA GLY A 228 -7.89 16.81 -12.29
C GLY A 228 -7.83 16.14 -13.66
N ALA A 229 -8.56 15.04 -13.81
CA ALA A 229 -8.58 14.23 -15.04
C ALA A 229 -8.81 15.11 -16.29
N PRO A 230 -8.30 14.70 -17.47
CA PRO A 230 -8.32 15.50 -18.71
C PRO A 230 -9.69 16.07 -19.10
#